data_AF-A0A0S8D6H9-F1
#
_entry.id   AF-A0A0S8D6H9-F1
#
_cell.length_a   1.000
_cell.length_b   1.000
_cell.length_c   1.000
_cell.angle_alpha   90.00
_cell.angle_beta   90.00
_cell.angle_gamma   90.00
#
_symmetry.space_group_name_H-M   'P 1'
#
loop_
_entity.id
_entity.type
_entity.pdbx_description
1 polymer ?
#
loop_
_entity_poly.entity_id
_entity_poly.type
_entity_poly.pdbx_seq_one_letter_code
_entity_poly.pdbx_strand_id
1 'polypeptide(L)'
;MEAMPHDPAKPEFTPLDVPPGGLETPYGILYRPLASGLQILVLFAAFIGGPAFAWVIGQVPGDLSQTARDVLFVPMVAIFFLGYGLWIARLNAIAFHGIGLGLLKALFKLIVFRRKPESVADFIPSRDKLLEMMVRAQQAGSSFAPVGWLVGVIAGLTAMLFDSALHPAKLFLLVGGGCVIWAHLLAWLGRRNWLPFMESE
;
A
#
# COMPACT_ATOMS: atom_id res chain seq x y z
N MET A 1 -44.69 -33.73 -18.39
CA MET A 1 -43.52 -32.86 -18.58
C MET A 1 -43.56 -31.84 -17.45
N GLU A 2 -42.84 -32.13 -16.36
CA GLU A 2 -42.71 -31.19 -15.25
C GLU A 2 -41.79 -30.05 -15.68
N ALA A 3 -42.27 -28.81 -15.53
CA ALA A 3 -41.46 -27.62 -15.72
C ALA A 3 -40.36 -27.61 -14.64
N MET A 4 -39.09 -27.64 -15.07
CA MET A 4 -37.98 -27.47 -14.15
C MET A 4 -38.09 -26.08 -13.48
N PRO A 5 -37.95 -25.99 -12.15
CA PRO A 5 -37.99 -24.72 -11.45
C PRO A 5 -36.80 -23.85 -11.90
N HIS A 6 -37.11 -22.58 -12.14
CA HIS A 6 -36.18 -21.51 -12.43
C HIS A 6 -35.02 -21.56 -11.42
N ASP A 7 -33.81 -21.84 -11.91
CA ASP A 7 -32.58 -21.70 -11.14
C ASP A 7 -32.47 -20.23 -10.68
N PRO A 8 -32.52 -19.94 -9.36
CA PRO A 8 -32.46 -18.57 -8.88
C PRO A 8 -31.06 -18.04 -9.16
N ALA A 9 -30.97 -17.26 -10.24
CA ALA A 9 -29.90 -16.36 -10.63
C ALA A 9 -28.62 -16.52 -9.83
N LYS A 10 -27.64 -17.26 -10.38
CA LYS A 10 -26.23 -17.09 -10.00
C LYS A 10 -26.00 -15.58 -9.89
N PRO A 11 -25.53 -15.05 -8.74
CA PRO A 11 -25.22 -13.63 -8.63
C PRO A 11 -24.18 -13.35 -9.72
N GLU A 12 -24.62 -12.68 -10.78
CA GLU A 12 -23.78 -12.32 -11.89
C GLU A 12 -22.78 -11.31 -11.31
N PHE A 13 -21.54 -11.75 -11.13
CA PHE A 13 -20.47 -10.87 -10.69
C PHE A 13 -20.24 -9.87 -11.81
N THR A 14 -20.95 -8.75 -11.78
CA THR A 14 -20.71 -7.65 -12.70
C THR A 14 -19.40 -7.01 -12.25
N PRO A 15 -18.34 -7.05 -13.07
CA PRO A 15 -17.10 -6.37 -12.74
C PRO A 15 -17.41 -4.91 -12.40
N LEU A 16 -16.82 -4.40 -11.32
CA LEU A 16 -16.96 -3.00 -10.96
C LEU A 16 -16.29 -2.16 -12.04
N ASP A 17 -17.09 -1.48 -12.86
CA ASP A 17 -16.59 -0.61 -13.92
C ASP A 17 -16.08 0.70 -13.30
N VAL A 18 -14.77 0.75 -13.05
CA VAL A 18 -14.11 1.93 -12.47
C VAL A 18 -13.55 2.78 -13.62
N PRO A 19 -14.04 4.02 -13.79
CA PRO A 19 -13.59 4.89 -14.88
C PRO A 19 -12.12 5.32 -14.68
N PRO A 20 -11.45 5.84 -15.73
CA PRO A 20 -10.03 6.22 -15.68
C PRO A 20 -9.68 7.26 -14.59
N GLY A 21 -10.65 8.09 -14.17
CA GLY A 21 -10.51 9.08 -13.09
C GLY A 21 -10.73 8.54 -11.68
N GLY A 22 -11.14 7.27 -11.54
CA GLY A 22 -11.59 6.66 -10.29
C GLY A 22 -13.10 6.80 -10.08
N LEU A 23 -13.65 5.90 -9.27
CA LEU A 23 -15.06 5.88 -8.88
C LEU A 23 -15.21 6.59 -7.53
N GLU A 24 -16.02 7.65 -7.47
CA GLU A 24 -16.38 8.27 -6.20
C GLU A 24 -17.28 7.36 -5.38
N THR A 25 -16.93 7.16 -4.12
CA THR A 25 -17.72 6.39 -3.15
C THR A 25 -17.87 7.18 -1.85
N PRO A 26 -18.83 6.84 -0.97
CA PRO A 26 -18.94 7.45 0.36
C PRO A 26 -17.68 7.33 1.23
N TYR A 27 -16.77 6.40 0.89
CA TYR A 27 -15.53 6.13 1.63
C TYR A 27 -14.30 6.82 1.02
N GLY A 28 -14.45 7.44 -0.17
CA GLY A 28 -13.37 8.06 -0.95
C GLY A 28 -13.37 7.62 -2.41
N ILE A 29 -12.31 7.99 -3.13
CA ILE A 29 -12.13 7.64 -4.55
C ILE A 29 -11.49 6.25 -4.66
N LEU A 30 -12.13 5.36 -5.41
CA LEU A 30 -11.59 4.05 -5.77
C LEU A 30 -10.89 4.14 -7.13
N TYR A 31 -9.57 3.97 -7.16
CA TYR A 31 -8.81 3.93 -8.41
C TYR A 31 -8.77 2.52 -9.02
N ARG A 32 -8.78 2.45 -10.35
CA ARG A 32 -8.60 1.18 -11.07
C ARG A 32 -7.16 0.69 -10.89
N PRO A 33 -6.92 -0.60 -10.56
CA PRO A 33 -5.57 -1.15 -10.59
C PRO A 33 -4.99 -1.08 -12.00
N LEU A 34 -3.69 -0.82 -12.08
CA LEU A 34 -2.94 -1.00 -13.32
C LEU A 34 -2.93 -2.49 -13.70
N ALA A 35 -2.66 -2.79 -14.97
CA ALA A 35 -2.40 -4.17 -15.38
C ALA A 35 -1.25 -4.77 -14.54
N SER A 36 -1.34 -6.04 -14.15
CA SER A 36 -0.39 -6.67 -13.22
C SER A 36 1.06 -6.52 -13.66
N GLY A 37 1.34 -6.66 -14.96
CA GLY A 37 2.69 -6.44 -15.52
C GLY A 37 3.21 -5.02 -15.30
N LEU A 38 2.34 -4.00 -15.41
CA LEU A 38 2.71 -2.61 -15.15
C LEU A 38 2.88 -2.33 -13.66
N GLN A 39 2.08 -2.95 -12.79
CA GLN A 39 2.27 -2.84 -11.34
C GLN A 39 3.63 -3.40 -10.89
N ILE A 40 4.05 -4.53 -11.48
CA ILE A 40 5.37 -5.10 -11.25
C ILE A 40 6.47 -4.12 -11.69
N LEU A 41 6.34 -3.52 -12.87
CA LEU A 41 7.29 -2.49 -13.34
C LEU A 41 7.34 -1.29 -12.40
N VAL A 42 6.19 -0.79 -11.93
CA VAL A 42 6.13 0.31 -10.96
C VAL A 42 6.78 -0.10 -9.63
N LEU A 43 6.60 -1.33 -9.16
CA LEU A 43 7.25 -1.84 -7.96
C LEU A 43 8.78 -1.84 -8.11
N PHE A 44 9.30 -2.36 -9.22
CA PHE A 44 10.72 -2.33 -9.51
C PHE A 44 11.26 -0.90 -9.63
N ALA A 45 10.54 -0.02 -10.33
CA ALA A 45 10.90 1.39 -10.47
C ALA A 45 10.88 2.11 -9.11
N ALA A 46 9.93 1.80 -8.24
CA ALA A 46 9.89 2.28 -6.88
C ALA A 46 11.11 1.76 -6.10
N PHE A 47 11.41 0.47 -6.16
CA PHE A 47 12.57 -0.08 -5.46
C PHE A 47 13.89 0.55 -5.92
N ILE A 48 14.15 0.61 -7.23
CA ILE A 48 15.38 1.18 -7.82
C ILE A 48 15.42 2.71 -7.70
N GLY A 49 14.26 3.35 -7.70
CA GLY A 49 14.14 4.80 -7.55
C GLY A 49 14.68 5.31 -6.22
N GLY A 50 14.59 4.52 -5.14
CA GLY A 50 15.16 4.87 -3.84
C GLY A 50 16.69 5.06 -3.89
N PRO A 51 17.46 4.04 -4.30
CA PRO A 51 18.90 4.14 -4.54
C PRO A 51 19.28 5.25 -5.54
N ALA A 52 18.55 5.39 -6.65
CA ALA A 52 18.80 6.46 -7.62
C ALA A 52 18.63 7.85 -6.99
N PHE A 53 17.60 8.01 -6.17
CA PHE A 53 17.32 9.27 -5.46
C PHE A 53 18.38 9.55 -4.37
N ALA A 54 18.81 8.54 -3.61
CA ALA A 54 19.92 8.64 -2.68
C ALA A 54 21.22 9.08 -3.37
N TRP A 55 21.51 8.50 -4.54
CA TRP A 55 22.67 8.88 -5.34
C TRP A 55 22.61 10.36 -5.75
N VAL A 56 21.47 10.85 -6.25
CA VAL A 56 21.28 12.27 -6.59
C VAL A 56 21.52 13.18 -5.37
N ILE A 57 20.93 12.84 -4.22
CA ILE A 57 21.12 13.57 -2.95
C ILE A 57 22.60 13.59 -2.56
N GLY A 58 23.31 12.48 -2.69
CA GLY A 58 24.72 12.36 -2.33
C GLY A 58 25.67 13.17 -3.21
N GLN A 59 25.26 13.56 -4.42
CA GLN A 59 26.05 14.44 -5.30
C GLN A 59 25.92 15.92 -4.95
N VAL A 60 24.83 16.34 -4.29
CA VAL A 60 24.56 17.76 -4.01
C VAL A 60 25.64 18.43 -3.14
N PRO A 61 26.15 17.82 -2.06
CA PRO A 61 27.22 18.43 -1.27
C PRO A 61 28.58 18.45 -2.00
N GLY A 62 28.80 17.54 -2.96
CA GLY A 62 30.01 17.47 -3.78
C GLY A 62 31.24 16.88 -3.10
N ASP A 63 31.35 17.01 -1.77
CA ASP A 63 32.55 16.72 -1.00
C ASP A 63 32.42 15.59 0.04
N LEU A 64 31.25 14.95 0.11
CA LEU A 64 31.05 13.78 0.96
C LEU A 64 32.04 12.66 0.65
N SER A 65 32.59 12.04 1.70
CA SER A 65 33.36 10.79 1.60
C SER A 65 32.53 9.67 0.97
N GLN A 66 33.20 8.68 0.38
CA GLN A 66 32.51 7.53 -0.22
C GLN A 66 31.61 6.81 0.79
N THR A 67 32.11 6.59 2.01
CA THR A 67 31.33 5.97 3.09
C THR A 67 30.08 6.78 3.43
N ALA A 68 30.18 8.11 3.51
CA ALA A 68 29.01 8.95 3.79
C ALA A 68 27.97 8.87 2.65
N ARG A 69 28.42 8.81 1.39
CA ARG A 69 27.53 8.61 0.23
C ARG A 69 26.84 7.25 0.29
N ASP A 70 27.56 6.18 0.62
CA ASP A 70 27.02 4.83 0.71
C ASP A 70 25.97 4.71 1.83
N VAL A 71 26.15 5.43 2.94
CA VAL A 71 25.17 5.47 4.03
C VAL A 71 23.84 6.10 3.61
N LEU A 72 23.82 7.03 2.62
CA LEU A 72 22.58 7.66 2.15
C LEU A 72 21.62 6.71 1.44
N PHE A 73 22.09 5.56 0.95
CA PHE A 73 21.25 4.56 0.31
C PHE A 73 20.37 3.82 1.33
N VAL A 74 20.88 3.62 2.55
CA VAL A 74 20.22 2.82 3.59
C VAL A 74 18.84 3.39 3.95
N PRO A 75 18.67 4.70 4.23
CA PRO A 75 17.36 5.28 4.50
C PRO A 75 16.32 5.05 3.39
N MET A 76 16.69 5.24 2.12
CA MET A 76 15.75 5.12 1.01
C MET A 76 15.25 3.69 0.81
N VAL A 77 16.17 2.73 0.95
CA VAL A 77 15.84 1.29 0.89
C VAL A 77 15.03 0.88 2.12
N ALA A 78 15.36 1.37 3.31
CA ALA A 78 14.62 1.11 4.53
C ALA A 78 13.17 1.61 4.45
N ILE A 79 12.95 2.82 3.91
CA ILE A 79 11.60 3.36 3.70
C ILE A 79 10.78 2.45 2.80
N PHE A 80 11.37 1.93 1.73
CA PHE A 80 10.68 1.01 0.84
C PHE A 80 10.27 -0.27 1.58
N PHE A 81 11.21 -0.98 2.22
CA PHE A 81 10.89 -2.24 2.89
C PHE A 81 9.96 -2.08 4.09
N LEU A 82 10.23 -1.13 4.98
CA LEU A 82 9.40 -0.90 6.17
C LEU A 82 8.01 -0.38 5.80
N GLY A 83 7.94 0.55 4.85
CA GLY A 83 6.68 1.09 4.35
C GLY A 83 5.86 0.03 3.64
N TYR A 84 6.49 -0.80 2.80
CA TYR A 84 5.83 -1.90 2.10
C TYR A 84 5.36 -2.99 3.08
N GLY A 85 6.19 -3.36 4.05
CA GLY A 85 5.82 -4.32 5.10
C GLY A 85 4.62 -3.83 5.93
N LEU A 86 4.63 -2.56 6.35
CA LEU A 86 3.50 -1.96 7.07
C LEU A 86 2.25 -1.87 6.20
N TRP A 87 2.40 -1.57 4.91
CA TRP A 87 1.30 -1.55 3.96
C TRP A 87 0.66 -2.94 3.81
N ILE A 88 1.45 -3.99 3.56
CA ILE A 88 0.99 -5.39 3.50
C ILE A 88 0.32 -5.82 4.81
N ALA A 89 0.89 -5.48 5.96
CA ALA A 89 0.30 -5.80 7.26
C ALA A 89 -1.10 -5.17 7.41
N ARG A 90 -1.29 -3.93 6.96
CA ARG A 90 -2.61 -3.27 6.97
C ARG A 90 -3.58 -3.90 5.97
N LEU A 91 -3.10 -4.31 4.80
CA LEU A 91 -3.92 -5.03 3.82
C LEU A 91 -4.43 -6.35 4.40
N ASN A 92 -3.54 -7.12 5.04
CA ASN A 92 -3.90 -8.35 5.74
C ASN A 92 -4.90 -8.07 6.86
N ALA A 93 -4.71 -7.03 7.67
CA ALA A 93 -5.64 -6.66 8.72
C ALA A 93 -7.04 -6.29 8.17
N ILE A 94 -7.11 -5.59 7.03
CA ILE A 94 -8.38 -5.27 6.35
C ILE A 94 -9.04 -6.57 5.85
N ALA A 95 -8.27 -7.45 5.20
CA ALA A 95 -8.77 -8.73 4.70
C ALA A 95 -9.29 -9.62 5.84
N PHE A 96 -8.51 -9.78 6.91
CA PHE A 96 -8.92 -10.53 8.11
C PHE A 96 -10.16 -9.94 8.78
N HIS A 97 -10.29 -8.61 8.82
CA HIS A 97 -11.50 -7.99 9.35
C HIS A 97 -12.72 -8.34 8.51
N GLY A 98 -12.63 -8.26 7.18
CA GLY A 98 -13.74 -8.60 6.27
C GLY A 98 -14.10 -10.09 6.29
N ILE A 99 -13.11 -10.96 6.08
CA ILE A 99 -13.29 -12.43 5.99
C ILE A 99 -13.59 -13.01 7.37
N GLY A 100 -12.87 -12.56 8.40
CA GLY A 100 -13.01 -13.06 9.77
C GLY A 100 -14.39 -12.78 10.35
N LEU A 101 -14.99 -11.62 10.07
CA LEU A 101 -16.38 -11.34 10.47
C LEU A 101 -17.38 -12.25 9.77
N GLY A 102 -17.17 -12.55 8.49
CA GLY A 102 -17.99 -13.50 7.72
C GLY A 102 -17.91 -14.91 8.28
N LEU A 103 -16.68 -15.37 8.56
CA LEU A 103 -16.42 -16.70 9.14
C LEU A 103 -16.98 -16.82 10.57
N LEU A 104 -16.83 -15.78 11.39
CA LEU A 104 -17.35 -15.76 12.76
C LEU A 104 -18.88 -15.83 12.78
N LYS A 105 -19.55 -15.08 11.89
CA LYS A 105 -21.01 -15.16 11.70
C LYS A 105 -21.45 -16.56 11.24
N ALA A 106 -20.68 -17.18 10.34
CA ALA A 106 -20.92 -18.55 9.89
C ALA A 106 -20.88 -19.55 11.03
N LEU A 107 -19.80 -19.52 11.81
CA LEU A 107 -19.59 -20.36 12.97
C LEU A 107 -20.67 -20.12 14.03
N PHE A 108 -21.03 -18.86 14.29
CA PHE A 108 -22.09 -18.53 15.23
C PHE A 108 -23.45 -19.07 14.78
N LYS A 109 -23.83 -18.90 13.51
CA LYS A 109 -25.07 -19.49 12.93
C LYS A 109 -25.07 -21.02 13.08
N LEU A 110 -23.94 -21.66 12.79
CA LEU A 110 -23.80 -23.11 12.86
C LEU A 110 -23.88 -23.63 14.30
N ILE A 111 -23.17 -22.99 15.24
CA ILE A 111 -23.05 -23.44 16.63
C ILE A 111 -24.31 -23.10 17.44
N VAL A 112 -24.78 -21.85 17.37
CA VAL A 112 -25.88 -21.35 18.22
C VAL A 112 -27.23 -21.74 17.65
N PHE A 113 -27.44 -21.52 16.36
CA PHE A 113 -28.75 -21.77 15.74
C PHE A 113 -28.87 -23.15 15.11
N ARG A 114 -27.78 -23.95 15.05
CA ARG A 114 -27.71 -25.27 14.39
C ARG A 114 -28.27 -25.27 12.97
N ARG A 115 -28.32 -24.10 12.34
CA ARG A 115 -28.77 -23.94 10.95
C ARG A 115 -27.55 -23.98 10.06
N LYS A 116 -27.57 -24.87 9.08
CA LYS A 116 -26.57 -24.83 8.02
C LYS A 116 -26.81 -23.54 7.20
N PRO A 117 -25.76 -22.77 6.93
CA PRO A 117 -25.84 -21.66 5.99
C PRO A 117 -26.26 -22.19 4.61
N GLU A 118 -27.22 -21.52 3.99
CA GLU A 118 -27.89 -22.00 2.78
C GLU A 118 -27.06 -21.72 1.51
N SER A 119 -26.13 -20.75 1.55
CA SER A 119 -25.20 -20.48 0.44
C SER A 119 -23.92 -19.79 0.89
N VAL A 120 -22.91 -19.74 0.01
CA VAL A 120 -21.66 -19.01 0.23
C VAL A 120 -21.89 -17.48 0.29
N ALA A 121 -22.96 -16.98 -0.33
CA ALA A 121 -23.30 -15.57 -0.33
C ALA A 121 -23.65 -15.02 1.07
N ASP A 122 -24.01 -15.90 2.03
CA ASP A 122 -24.25 -15.52 3.43
C ASP A 122 -22.97 -15.07 4.17
N PHE A 123 -21.78 -15.34 3.60
CA PHE A 123 -20.48 -15.04 4.22
C PHE A 123 -19.66 -14.00 3.48
N ILE A 124 -19.92 -13.83 2.19
CA ILE A 124 -19.24 -12.84 1.37
C ILE A 124 -19.68 -11.46 1.87
N PRO A 125 -18.74 -10.53 2.16
CA PRO A 125 -19.10 -9.16 2.52
C PRO A 125 -20.01 -8.56 1.44
N SER A 126 -20.97 -7.74 1.85
CA SER A 126 -21.84 -7.04 0.88
C SER A 126 -20.99 -6.22 -0.11
N ARG A 127 -21.54 -5.93 -1.29
CA ARG A 127 -20.85 -5.11 -2.30
C ARG A 127 -20.34 -3.79 -1.73
N ASP A 128 -21.14 -3.11 -0.89
CA ASP A 128 -20.74 -1.87 -0.22
C ASP A 128 -19.56 -2.10 0.74
N LYS A 129 -19.54 -3.24 1.44
CA LYS A 129 -18.44 -3.58 2.33
C LYS A 129 -17.16 -3.92 1.56
N LEU A 130 -17.27 -4.60 0.42
CA LEU A 130 -16.14 -4.85 -0.48
C LEU A 130 -15.60 -3.52 -1.03
N LEU A 131 -16.47 -2.60 -1.44
CA LEU A 131 -16.08 -1.25 -1.87
C LEU A 131 -15.34 -0.49 -0.76
N GLU A 132 -15.87 -0.49 0.45
CA GLU A 132 -15.22 0.11 1.62
C GLU A 132 -13.83 -0.50 1.85
N MET A 133 -13.71 -1.83 1.79
CA MET A 133 -12.44 -2.54 1.96
C MET A 133 -11.43 -2.19 0.87
N MET A 134 -11.85 -2.11 -0.40
CA MET A 134 -10.98 -1.72 -1.52
C MET A 134 -10.46 -0.29 -1.37
N VAL A 135 -11.31 0.65 -0.98
CA VAL A 135 -10.89 2.04 -0.72
C VAL A 135 -9.94 2.11 0.47
N ARG A 136 -10.23 1.40 1.56
CA ARG A 136 -9.32 1.30 2.73
C ARG A 136 -7.98 0.69 2.36
N ALA A 137 -7.96 -0.31 1.47
CA ALA A 137 -6.74 -0.94 0.98
C ALA A 137 -5.85 0.05 0.21
N GLN A 138 -6.45 0.90 -0.63
CA GLN A 138 -5.74 2.01 -1.30
C GLN A 138 -5.22 3.05 -0.30
N GLN A 139 -6.06 3.44 0.65
CA GLN A 139 -5.68 4.38 1.71
C GLN A 139 -4.58 3.82 2.62
N ALA A 140 -4.43 2.50 2.73
CA ALA A 140 -3.33 1.88 3.46
C ALA A 140 -1.95 2.21 2.85
N GLY A 141 -1.88 2.67 1.59
CA GLY A 141 -0.66 3.25 1.02
C GLY A 141 -0.15 4.49 1.80
N SER A 142 -0.98 5.12 2.64
CA SER A 142 -0.53 6.16 3.57
C SER A 142 0.56 5.71 4.56
N SER A 143 0.74 4.40 4.75
CA SER A 143 1.74 3.81 5.65
C SER A 143 3.18 4.21 5.35
N PHE A 144 3.50 4.57 4.11
CA PHE A 144 4.85 5.03 3.77
C PHE A 144 5.19 6.37 4.43
N ALA A 145 4.22 7.28 4.60
CA ALA A 145 4.48 8.62 5.15
C ALA A 145 5.03 8.62 6.59
N PRO A 146 4.42 7.95 7.59
CA PRO A 146 4.96 7.93 8.95
C PRO A 146 6.33 7.23 9.02
N VAL A 147 6.55 6.19 8.22
CA VAL A 147 7.87 5.53 8.10
C VAL A 147 8.90 6.51 7.54
N GLY A 148 8.55 7.24 6.48
CA GLY A 148 9.40 8.25 5.87
C GLY A 148 9.79 9.38 6.81
N TRP A 149 8.86 9.85 7.63
CA TRP A 149 9.15 10.85 8.67
C TRP A 149 10.14 10.33 9.70
N LEU A 150 9.89 9.13 10.25
CA LEU A 150 10.77 8.55 11.26
C LEU A 150 12.18 8.31 10.71
N VAL A 151 12.28 7.63 9.56
CA VAL A 151 13.56 7.35 8.90
C VAL A 151 14.22 8.64 8.46
N GLY A 152 13.47 9.61 7.94
CA GLY A 152 13.99 10.89 7.49
C GLY A 152 14.58 11.75 8.61
N VAL A 153 13.94 11.79 9.78
CA VAL A 153 14.49 12.50 10.95
C VAL A 153 15.80 11.84 11.39
N ILE A 154 15.82 10.51 11.53
CA ILE A 154 17.02 9.77 11.95
C ILE A 154 18.17 9.95 10.93
N ALA A 155 17.88 9.81 9.64
CA ALA A 155 18.84 9.99 8.57
C ALA A 155 19.36 11.43 8.49
N GLY A 156 18.47 12.42 8.62
CA GLY A 156 18.83 13.83 8.64
C GLY A 156 19.74 14.17 9.81
N LEU A 157 19.44 13.69 11.03
CA LEU A 157 20.31 13.87 12.20
C LEU A 157 21.67 13.20 12.01
N THR A 158 21.69 12.00 11.44
CA THR A 158 22.93 11.27 11.15
C THR A 158 23.78 12.01 10.12
N ALA A 159 23.15 12.59 9.10
CA ALA A 159 23.83 13.33 8.04
C ALA A 159 24.51 14.62 8.55
N MET A 160 24.03 15.20 9.66
CA MET A 160 24.68 16.36 10.28
C MET A 160 26.07 16.02 10.86
N LEU A 161 26.38 14.74 11.03
CA LEU A 161 27.67 14.26 11.53
C LEU A 161 28.68 14.03 10.41
N PHE A 162 28.28 14.19 9.15
CA PHE A 162 29.18 14.01 8.02
C PHE A 162 30.07 15.24 7.86
N ASP A 163 31.34 14.99 7.57
CA ASP A 163 32.28 16.03 7.18
C ASP A 163 31.94 16.51 5.77
N SER A 164 31.45 17.75 5.66
CA SER A 164 31.02 18.38 4.42
C SER A 164 31.01 19.90 4.55
N ALA A 165 31.23 20.58 3.43
CA ALA A 165 31.19 22.01 3.24
C ALA A 165 29.76 22.58 3.35
N LEU A 166 28.73 21.74 3.21
CA LEU A 166 27.36 22.17 3.46
C LEU A 166 27.11 22.34 4.96
N HIS A 167 26.47 23.46 5.30
CA HIS A 167 26.01 23.70 6.67
C HIS A 167 25.15 22.53 7.18
N PRO A 168 25.34 22.04 8.43
CA PRO A 168 24.65 20.85 8.96
C PRO A 168 23.12 20.89 8.80
N ALA A 169 22.50 22.06 9.02
CA ALA A 169 21.06 22.22 8.81
C ALA A 169 20.62 21.99 7.35
N LYS A 170 21.45 22.34 6.36
CA LYS A 170 21.17 22.06 4.94
C LYS A 170 21.28 20.57 4.65
N LEU A 171 22.26 19.87 5.23
CA LEU A 171 22.37 18.42 5.11
C LEU A 171 21.17 17.70 5.74
N PHE A 172 20.73 18.15 6.92
CA PHE A 172 19.52 17.64 7.55
C PHE A 172 18.31 17.78 6.63
N LEU A 173 18.07 18.98 6.08
CA LEU A 173 16.94 19.24 5.20
C LEU A 173 17.04 18.47 3.88
N LEU A 174 18.24 18.34 3.32
CA LEU A 174 18.48 17.62 2.07
C LEU A 174 18.20 16.12 2.24
N VAL A 175 18.80 15.48 3.24
CA VAL A 175 18.68 14.03 3.47
C VAL A 175 17.34 13.69 4.09
N GLY A 176 16.95 14.38 5.17
CA GLY A 176 15.69 14.16 5.86
C GLY A 176 14.48 14.55 5.01
N GLY A 177 14.53 15.72 4.37
CA GLY A 177 13.49 16.14 3.42
C GLY A 177 13.39 15.22 2.21
N GLY A 178 14.53 14.75 1.69
CA GLY A 178 14.56 13.74 0.63
C GLY A 178 13.83 12.46 1.03
N CYS A 179 14.10 11.92 2.21
CA CYS A 179 13.41 10.75 2.75
C CYS A 179 11.89 10.95 2.82
N VAL A 180 11.45 12.11 3.31
CA VAL A 180 10.01 12.44 3.42
C VAL A 180 9.37 12.54 2.04
N ILE A 181 10.03 13.22 1.08
CA ILE A 181 9.56 13.34 -0.32
C ILE A 181 9.40 11.95 -0.94
N TRP A 182 10.42 11.11 -0.79
CA TRP A 182 10.43 9.75 -1.32
C TRP A 182 9.28 8.91 -0.75
N ALA A 183 9.08 8.95 0.56
CA ALA A 183 7.96 8.27 1.21
C ALA A 183 6.59 8.77 0.77
N HIS A 184 6.43 10.08 0.52
CA HIS A 184 5.18 10.64 0.03
C HIS A 184 4.90 10.24 -1.42
N LEU A 185 5.94 10.11 -2.24
CA LEU A 185 5.82 9.57 -3.59
C LEU A 185 5.33 8.11 -3.55
N LEU A 186 5.93 7.26 -2.71
CA LEU A 186 5.47 5.87 -2.51
C LEU A 186 4.03 5.81 -1.99
N ALA A 187 3.68 6.67 -1.03
CA ALA A 187 2.31 6.75 -0.53
C ALA A 187 1.31 7.18 -1.61
N TRP A 188 1.71 8.07 -2.51
CA TRP A 188 0.90 8.49 -3.64
C TRP A 188 0.70 7.35 -4.64
N LEU A 189 1.75 6.60 -4.98
CA LEU A 189 1.69 5.41 -5.85
C LEU A 189 0.75 4.34 -5.26
N GLY A 190 0.89 4.05 -3.96
CA GLY A 190 0.02 3.09 -3.26
C GLY A 190 -1.45 3.52 -3.26
N ARG A 191 -1.74 4.80 -2.99
CA ARG A 191 -3.12 5.33 -3.02
C ARG A 191 -3.78 5.27 -4.39
N ARG A 192 -2.99 5.33 -5.46
CA ARG A 192 -3.48 5.19 -6.84
C ARG A 192 -3.55 3.75 -7.34
N ASN A 193 -3.24 2.77 -6.49
CA ASN A 193 -3.29 1.36 -6.85
C ASN A 193 -2.25 0.94 -7.90
N TRP A 194 -1.12 1.65 -7.93
CA TRP A 194 -0.04 1.39 -8.91
C TRP A 194 0.97 0.38 -8.40
N LEU A 195 1.02 0.14 -7.08
CA LEU A 195 1.79 -0.92 -6.48
C LEU A 195 0.95 -2.21 -6.41
N PRO A 196 1.56 -3.38 -6.62
CA PRO A 196 0.83 -4.65 -6.70
C PRO A 196 0.23 -5.05 -5.35
N PHE A 197 -0.88 -5.78 -5.42
CA PHE A 197 -1.33 -6.64 -4.33
C PHE A 197 -0.64 -7.99 -4.47
N MET A 198 -0.39 -8.70 -3.36
CA MET A 198 -0.14 -10.13 -3.49
C MET A 198 -1.46 -10.78 -3.93
N GLU A 199 -1.57 -11.09 -5.21
CA GLU A 199 -2.51 -12.09 -5.68
C GLU A 199 -2.05 -13.43 -5.10
N SER A 200 -2.87 -14.04 -4.25
CA SER A 200 -2.65 -15.45 -3.91
C SER A 200 -3.05 -16.26 -5.15
N GLU A 201 -2.08 -16.93 -5.75
CA GLU A 201 -2.31 -18.00 -6.73
C GLU A 201 -3.22 -19.10 -6.16
#